data_AF-A0A7X2XLX8-F1
#
_entry.id   AF-A0A7X2XLX8-F1
#
_cell.length_a   1.000
_cell.length_b   1.000
_cell.length_c   1.000
_cell.angle_alpha   90.00
_cell.angle_beta   90.00
_cell.angle_gamma   90.00
#
_symmetry.space_group_name_H-M   'P 1'
#
loop_
_entity.id
_entity.type
_entity.pdbx_description
1 polymer ?
#
loop_
_entity_poly.entity_id
_entity_poly.type
_entity_poly.pdbx_seq_one_letter_code
_entity_poly.pdbx_strand_id
1 'polypeptide(L)'
;MQNLKKYLLLDSGLVVGYTLENAQLKLNKLKKDTENNPLFGEEYFAENPKLWEVRFDNSYPNVIYDKELKLYRCWYQTFVSDEASEETPLAERGEKEYIVKSSRMTALCYAESKDGVKWEKPNLNLVKFKGSKDNNIV
;
A
#
# COMPACT_ATOMS: atom_id res chain seq x y z
N MET A 1 -35.18 -2.42 -8.17
CA MET A 1 -33.87 -2.78 -7.59
C MET A 1 -33.38 -4.05 -8.29
N GLN A 2 -32.26 -4.01 -8.99
CA GLN A 2 -31.68 -5.18 -9.66
C GLN A 2 -31.16 -6.16 -8.62
N ASN A 3 -31.57 -7.43 -8.76
CA ASN A 3 -31.15 -8.53 -7.90
C ASN A 3 -29.69 -8.88 -8.23
N LEU A 4 -28.74 -8.31 -7.50
CA LEU A 4 -27.30 -8.58 -7.68
C LEU A 4 -27.02 -10.05 -7.34
N LYS A 5 -26.76 -10.86 -8.36
CA LYS A 5 -26.32 -12.25 -8.20
C LYS A 5 -24.88 -12.25 -7.69
N LYS A 6 -24.70 -12.47 -6.39
CA LYS A 6 -23.37 -12.55 -5.74
C LYS A 6 -22.78 -13.93 -6.02
N TYR A 7 -21.68 -13.97 -6.76
CA TYR A 7 -20.86 -15.17 -6.88
C TYR A 7 -19.83 -15.13 -5.74
N LEU A 8 -19.89 -16.12 -4.84
CA LEU A 8 -18.90 -16.27 -3.77
C LEU A 8 -17.62 -16.88 -4.35
N LEU A 9 -16.46 -16.36 -3.92
CA LEU A 9 -15.12 -16.95 -4.13
C LEU A 9 -14.96 -18.25 -3.31
N LEU A 10 -15.99 -19.09 -3.28
CA LEU A 10 -16.05 -20.35 -2.54
C LEU A 10 -16.50 -21.46 -3.51
N ASP A 11 -16.03 -21.38 -4.76
CA ASP A 11 -16.20 -22.45 -5.71
C ASP A 11 -15.30 -23.61 -5.28
N SER A 12 -15.90 -24.72 -4.87
CA SER A 12 -15.19 -25.93 -4.50
C SER A 12 -14.38 -26.53 -5.66
N GLY A 13 -14.63 -26.14 -6.91
CA GLY A 13 -13.79 -26.49 -8.06
C GLY A 13 -12.44 -25.78 -8.11
N LEU A 14 -12.27 -24.67 -7.37
CA LEU A 14 -10.98 -24.00 -7.17
C LEU A 14 -10.18 -24.59 -6.00
N VAL A 15 -10.80 -25.49 -5.25
CA VAL A 15 -10.23 -26.09 -4.05
C VAL A 15 -10.04 -27.58 -4.32
N VAL A 16 -8.82 -28.09 -4.18
CA VAL A 16 -8.53 -29.52 -4.37
C VAL A 16 -9.05 -30.29 -3.16
N GLY A 17 -10.36 -30.52 -3.09
CA GLY A 17 -11.04 -31.00 -1.88
C GLY A 17 -10.51 -32.32 -1.31
N TYR A 18 -9.92 -33.20 -2.13
CA TYR A 18 -9.36 -34.48 -1.68
C TYR A 18 -7.98 -34.36 -1.03
N THR A 19 -7.29 -33.21 -1.12
CA THR A 19 -6.01 -32.97 -0.43
C THR A 19 -6.19 -32.16 0.86
N LEU A 20 -7.42 -31.77 1.19
CA LEU A 20 -7.71 -30.99 2.38
C LEU A 20 -8.16 -31.88 3.54
N GLU A 21 -7.35 -31.90 4.60
CA GLU A 21 -7.76 -32.43 5.90
C GLU A 21 -7.87 -31.27 6.90
N ASN A 22 -8.93 -31.27 7.72
CA ASN A 22 -9.18 -30.27 8.76
C ASN A 22 -9.27 -28.80 8.30
N ALA A 23 -9.61 -28.56 7.03
CA ALA A 23 -9.82 -27.21 6.49
C ALA A 23 -11.30 -26.78 6.60
N GLN A 24 -11.55 -25.51 6.95
CA GLN A 24 -12.88 -24.92 6.97
C GLN A 24 -12.92 -23.63 6.16
N LEU A 25 -13.84 -23.54 5.20
CA LEU A 25 -14.17 -22.29 4.52
C LEU A 25 -15.02 -21.41 5.45
N LYS A 26 -14.50 -20.25 5.84
CA LYS A 26 -15.25 -19.24 6.60
C LYS A 26 -15.38 -17.97 5.78
N LEU A 27 -16.62 -17.50 5.62
CA LEU A 27 -16.88 -16.17 5.09
C LEU A 27 -16.79 -15.17 6.24
N ASN A 28 -15.64 -14.49 6.35
CA ASN A 28 -15.54 -13.34 7.25
C ASN A 28 -16.23 -12.14 6.60
N LYS A 29 -17.18 -11.52 7.33
CA LYS A 29 -17.75 -10.24 6.91
C LYS A 29 -16.69 -9.17 7.09
N LEU A 30 -16.00 -8.83 6.01
CA LEU A 30 -15.11 -7.69 5.97
C LEU A 30 -15.94 -6.41 6.08
N LYS A 31 -15.76 -5.65 7.16
CA LYS A 31 -16.29 -4.30 7.29
C LYS A 31 -15.15 -3.33 6.99
N LYS A 32 -15.34 -2.46 5.99
CA LYS A 32 -14.39 -1.38 5.74
C LYS A 32 -14.41 -0.44 6.95
N ASP A 33 -13.24 -0.18 7.50
CA ASP A 33 -13.09 0.82 8.54
C ASP A 33 -13.30 2.21 7.91
N THR A 34 -14.43 2.85 8.16
CA THR A 34 -14.73 4.18 7.60
C THR A 34 -14.22 5.30 8.49
N GLU A 35 -13.78 4.98 9.71
CA GLU A 35 -13.31 5.96 10.69
C GLU A 35 -11.82 6.23 10.51
N ASN A 36 -11.02 5.19 10.28
CA ASN A 36 -9.57 5.30 10.20
C ASN A 36 -9.00 5.26 8.77
N ASN A 37 -9.79 4.96 7.74
CA ASN A 37 -9.29 4.99 6.36
C ASN A 37 -9.19 6.42 5.82
N PRO A 38 -8.17 6.72 4.98
CA PRO A 38 -7.07 5.85 4.58
C PRO A 38 -6.03 5.66 5.69
N LEU A 39 -5.50 4.44 5.83
CA LEU A 39 -4.54 4.10 6.91
C LEU A 39 -3.22 4.88 6.80
N PHE A 40 -2.76 5.16 5.58
CA PHE A 40 -1.71 6.15 5.25
C PHE A 40 -1.70 6.38 3.73
N GLY A 41 -1.20 7.54 3.30
CA GLY A 41 -1.16 7.96 1.89
C GLY A 41 0.21 8.48 1.47
N GLU A 42 0.29 9.03 0.24
CA GLU A 42 1.48 9.72 -0.25
C GLU A 42 1.72 11.03 0.53
N GLU A 43 2.96 11.29 0.91
CA GLU A 43 3.35 12.49 1.65
C GLU A 43 4.31 13.40 0.85
N TYR A 44 4.37 13.27 -0.47
CA TYR A 44 5.25 14.12 -1.30
C TYR A 44 4.95 15.61 -1.20
N PHE A 45 3.67 15.99 -1.14
CA PHE A 45 3.20 17.37 -1.01
C PHE A 45 2.72 17.72 0.41
N ALA A 46 3.08 16.91 1.42
CA ALA A 46 2.74 17.20 2.82
C ALA A 46 3.61 18.34 3.38
N GLU A 47 3.21 18.92 4.52
CA GLU A 47 3.99 19.96 5.22
C GLU A 47 5.41 19.48 5.57
N ASN A 48 5.54 18.20 5.95
CA ASN A 48 6.81 17.51 6.15
C ASN A 48 6.99 16.45 5.04
N PRO A 49 7.52 16.82 3.87
CA PRO A 49 7.39 15.99 2.69
C PRO A 49 8.29 14.76 2.73
N LYS A 50 7.74 13.61 2.32
CA LYS A 50 8.52 12.41 2.00
C LYS A 50 8.80 12.37 0.51
N LEU A 51 9.96 12.92 0.11
CA LEU A 51 10.31 13.15 -1.30
C LEU A 51 10.45 11.88 -2.16
N TRP A 52 10.43 10.70 -1.53
CA TRP A 52 10.44 9.41 -2.19
C TRP A 52 9.03 8.84 -2.43
N GLU A 53 7.96 9.51 -2.01
CA GLU A 53 6.57 9.05 -2.16
C GLU A 53 5.80 9.84 -3.22
N VAL A 54 6.37 10.01 -4.41
CA VAL A 54 5.80 10.84 -5.48
C VAL A 54 4.38 10.40 -5.86
N ARG A 55 4.15 9.08 -5.94
CA ARG A 55 2.85 8.52 -6.33
C ARG A 55 2.61 7.14 -5.73
N PHE A 56 1.39 6.92 -5.24
CA PHE A 56 1.00 5.78 -4.38
C PHE A 56 -0.04 4.80 -4.96
N ASP A 57 -0.43 4.94 -6.23
CA ASP A 57 -1.55 4.18 -6.81
C ASP A 57 -1.22 2.74 -7.27
N ASN A 58 0.05 2.31 -7.17
CA ASN A 58 0.52 0.97 -7.56
C ASN A 58 1.40 0.35 -6.45
N SER A 59 0.90 0.38 -5.22
CA SER A 59 1.72 0.16 -4.02
C SER A 59 1.93 -1.28 -3.59
N TYR A 60 1.11 -2.23 -4.05
CA TYR A 60 1.20 -3.67 -3.71
C TYR A 60 1.69 -3.96 -2.28
N PRO A 61 1.01 -3.46 -1.23
CA PRO A 61 1.50 -3.57 0.13
C PRO A 61 1.48 -5.02 0.61
N ASN A 62 2.59 -5.47 1.17
CA ASN A 62 2.74 -6.76 1.82
C ASN A 62 2.84 -6.54 3.32
N VAL A 63 1.86 -7.05 4.08
CA VAL A 63 1.80 -6.89 5.54
C VAL A 63 2.00 -8.23 6.22
N ILE A 64 2.92 -8.28 7.17
CA ILE A 64 3.09 -9.41 8.10
C ILE A 64 2.96 -8.91 9.54
N TYR A 65 2.45 -9.76 10.43
CA TYR A 65 2.56 -9.52 11.87
C TYR A 65 3.82 -10.23 12.40
N ASP A 66 4.80 -9.45 12.82
CA ASP A 66 6.00 -9.91 13.47
C ASP A 66 5.71 -10.17 14.96
N LYS A 67 5.65 -11.44 15.34
CA LYS A 67 5.28 -11.86 16.71
C LYS A 67 6.35 -11.50 17.74
N GLU A 68 7.61 -11.43 17.34
CA GLU A 68 8.72 -11.12 18.24
C GLU A 68 8.74 -9.63 18.56
N LEU A 69 8.63 -8.80 17.52
CA LEU A 69 8.57 -7.34 17.66
C LEU A 69 7.19 -6.84 18.12
N LYS A 70 6.15 -7.69 18.02
CA LYS A 70 4.74 -7.33 18.23
C LYS A 70 4.31 -6.16 17.35
N LEU A 71 4.75 -6.16 16.10
CA LEU A 71 4.50 -5.12 15.11
C LEU A 71 3.91 -5.71 13.83
N TYR A 72 2.96 -5.00 13.25
CA TYR A 72 2.65 -5.13 11.84
C TYR A 72 3.76 -4.43 11.04
N ARG A 73 4.31 -5.14 10.06
CA ARG A 73 5.36 -4.67 9.18
C ARG A 73 4.82 -4.66 7.77
N CYS A 74 4.96 -3.55 7.07
CA CYS A 74 4.46 -3.34 5.72
C CYS A 74 5.60 -2.97 4.78
N TRP A 75 5.71 -3.71 3.69
CA TRP A 75 6.54 -3.33 2.55
C TRP A 75 5.63 -2.89 1.41
N TYR A 76 5.81 -1.66 0.96
CA TYR A 76 4.97 -1.05 -0.06
C TYR A 76 5.84 -0.43 -1.14
N GLN A 77 5.41 -0.57 -2.39
CA GLN A 77 6.03 0.06 -3.54
C GLN A 77 5.53 1.50 -3.70
N THR A 78 6.38 2.39 -4.19
CA THR A 78 5.97 3.73 -4.61
C THR A 78 6.79 4.16 -5.82
N PHE A 79 6.28 5.12 -6.57
CA PHE A 79 7.10 5.87 -7.50
C PHE A 79 7.94 6.88 -6.73
N VAL A 80 9.26 6.81 -6.89
CA VAL A 80 10.22 7.76 -6.30
C VAL A 80 10.56 8.90 -7.25
N SER A 81 10.18 8.76 -8.54
CA SER A 81 10.26 9.82 -9.55
C SER A 81 9.18 9.56 -10.61
N ASP A 82 8.38 10.58 -10.89
CA ASP A 82 7.36 10.63 -11.93
C ASP A 82 7.03 12.11 -12.18
N GLU A 83 7.63 12.73 -13.20
CA GLU A 83 7.61 14.19 -13.40
C GLU A 83 6.20 14.79 -13.34
N ALA A 84 5.24 14.16 -14.04
CA ALA A 84 3.85 14.63 -14.04
C ALA A 84 3.22 14.66 -12.63
N SER A 85 3.58 13.70 -11.78
CA SER A 85 3.10 13.59 -10.41
C SER A 85 3.91 14.42 -9.41
N GLU A 86 5.19 14.71 -9.70
CA GLU A 86 6.02 15.64 -8.92
C GLU A 86 5.56 17.11 -9.09
N GLU A 87 4.90 17.44 -10.20
CA GLU A 87 4.40 18.78 -10.51
C GLU A 87 2.89 18.96 -10.25
N THR A 88 2.17 17.87 -9.96
CA THR A 88 0.71 17.90 -9.82
C THR A 88 0.26 17.21 -8.52
N PRO A 89 -0.20 17.99 -7.52
CA PRO A 89 -0.77 17.47 -6.28
C PRO A 89 -1.95 16.51 -6.54
N LEU A 90 -2.15 15.55 -5.63
CA LEU A 90 -3.17 14.49 -5.78
C LEU A 90 -4.57 15.02 -6.11
N ALA A 91 -4.98 16.13 -5.50
CA ALA A 91 -6.29 16.73 -5.71
C ALA A 91 -6.50 17.27 -7.15
N GLU A 92 -5.43 17.67 -7.83
CA GLU A 92 -5.47 18.25 -9.18
C GLU A 92 -5.25 17.21 -10.29
N ARG A 93 -4.81 15.99 -9.95
CA ARG A 93 -4.48 14.96 -10.94
C ARG A 93 -5.67 14.55 -11.80
N GLY A 94 -6.90 14.70 -11.32
CA GLY A 94 -8.13 14.42 -12.08
C GLY A 94 -8.42 15.43 -13.20
N GLU A 95 -7.77 16.60 -13.18
CA GLU A 95 -8.01 17.70 -14.12
C GLU A 95 -6.98 17.75 -15.26
N LYS A 96 -5.87 16.99 -15.12
CA LYS A 96 -4.78 16.97 -16.09
C LYS A 96 -4.68 15.63 -16.79
N GLU A 97 -4.35 15.65 -18.08
CA GLU A 97 -4.01 14.43 -18.81
C GLU A 97 -2.69 13.86 -18.27
N TYR A 98 -2.71 12.60 -17.84
CA TYR A 98 -1.52 11.93 -17.32
C TYR A 98 -0.71 11.29 -18.46
N ILE A 99 0.48 11.85 -18.73
CA ILE A 99 1.42 11.34 -19.73
C ILE A 99 2.59 10.64 -19.01
N VAL A 100 2.69 9.33 -19.18
CA VAL A 100 3.78 8.52 -18.60
C VAL A 100 5.09 8.82 -19.33
N LYS A 101 6.13 9.17 -18.58
CA LYS A 101 7.50 9.31 -19.10
C LYS A 101 8.35 8.09 -18.75
N SER A 102 9.32 7.77 -19.59
CA SER A 102 10.24 6.63 -19.40
C SER A 102 11.22 6.83 -18.23
N SER A 103 11.37 8.07 -17.75
CA SER A 103 12.20 8.43 -16.58
C SER A 103 11.62 7.97 -15.25
N ARG A 104 10.41 7.40 -15.23
CA ARG A 104 9.73 6.99 -14.02
C ARG A 104 10.51 5.90 -13.28
N MET A 105 10.69 6.08 -11.98
CA MET A 105 11.40 5.14 -11.10
C MET A 105 10.51 4.70 -9.95
N THR A 106 10.67 3.45 -9.53
CA THR A 106 10.00 2.88 -8.36
C THR A 106 11.01 2.48 -7.30
N ALA A 107 10.56 2.43 -6.05
CA ALA A 107 11.31 1.80 -4.97
C ALA A 107 10.38 1.05 -4.03
N LEU A 108 10.95 0.13 -3.26
CA LEU A 108 10.29 -0.54 -2.15
C LEU A 108 10.56 0.24 -0.87
N CYS A 109 9.53 0.49 -0.08
CA CYS A 109 9.57 1.24 1.17
C CYS A 109 8.99 0.42 2.31
N TYR A 110 9.24 0.87 3.55
CA TYR A 110 8.82 0.18 4.77
C TYR A 110 7.98 1.06 5.71
N ALA A 111 6.90 0.51 6.24
CA ALA A 111 6.11 1.10 7.32
C ALA A 111 5.83 0.08 8.41
N GLU A 112 5.54 0.54 9.62
CA GLU A 112 5.20 -0.31 10.75
C GLU A 112 4.03 0.22 11.57
N SER A 113 3.34 -0.68 12.25
CA SER A 113 2.18 -0.34 13.07
C SER A 113 2.06 -1.28 14.26
N LYS A 114 1.63 -0.75 15.41
CA LYS A 114 1.35 -1.56 16.62
C LYS A 114 -0.06 -2.16 16.61
N ASP A 115 -1.00 -1.48 15.97
CA ASP A 115 -2.44 -1.79 16.02
C ASP A 115 -3.03 -2.16 14.64
N GLY A 116 -2.25 -2.04 13.57
CA GLY A 116 -2.67 -2.26 12.19
C GLY A 116 -3.49 -1.10 11.60
N VAL A 117 -3.69 -0.02 12.37
CA VAL A 117 -4.53 1.13 12.03
C VAL A 117 -3.68 2.39 11.85
N LYS A 118 -2.80 2.69 12.80
CA LYS A 118 -1.87 3.83 12.74
C LYS A 118 -0.51 3.35 12.28
N TRP A 119 -0.01 3.93 11.20
CA TRP A 119 1.23 3.50 10.57
C TRP A 119 2.30 4.58 10.68
N GLU A 120 3.49 4.14 11.06
CA GLU A 120 4.70 4.94 11.11
C GLU A 120 5.60 4.56 9.94
N LYS A 121 6.23 5.55 9.31
CA LYS A 121 7.17 5.39 8.19
C LYS A 121 8.58 5.82 8.67
N PRO A 122 9.30 4.95 9.39
CA PRO A 122 10.53 5.31 10.08
C PRO A 122 11.67 5.52 9.09
N ASN A 123 12.59 6.45 9.40
CA ASN A 123 13.84 6.55 8.67
C ASN A 123 14.74 5.33 8.99
N LEU A 124 15.08 4.54 7.97
CA LEU A 124 15.89 3.33 8.10
C LEU A 124 17.39 3.61 7.91
N ASN A 125 17.76 4.74 7.31
CA ASN A 125 19.14 5.10 7.00
C ASN A 125 19.90 4.07 6.14
N LEU A 126 19.19 3.35 5.27
CA LEU A 126 19.75 2.28 4.43
C LEU A 126 20.20 2.79 3.05
N VAL A 127 19.27 3.38 2.29
CA VAL A 127 19.46 3.73 0.87
C VAL A 127 19.70 5.22 0.70
N LYS A 128 20.70 5.61 -0.10
CA LYS A 128 20.96 7.01 -0.45
C LYS A 128 20.02 7.44 -1.58
N PHE A 129 19.16 8.41 -1.32
CA PHE A 129 18.19 8.97 -2.26
C PHE A 129 18.16 10.50 -2.15
N LYS A 130 18.17 11.20 -3.30
CA LYS A 130 18.24 12.68 -3.39
C LYS A 130 19.28 13.30 -2.43
N GLY A 131 20.44 12.66 -2.30
CA GLY A 131 21.57 13.13 -1.48
C GLY A 131 21.57 12.71 -0.02
N SER A 132 20.46 12.18 0.51
CA SER A 132 20.31 11.79 1.93
C SER A 132 20.02 10.29 2.09
N LYS A 133 20.29 9.75 3.28
CA LYS A 133 19.79 8.42 3.69
C LYS A 133 18.52 8.51 4.56
N ASP A 134 18.04 9.73 4.81
CA ASP A 134 16.87 10.00 5.64
C ASP A 134 15.57 9.63 4.91
N ASN A 135 15.29 8.34 4.86
CA ASN A 135 14.14 7.76 4.18
C ASN A 135 13.86 6.32 4.67
N ASN A 136 12.75 5.75 4.23
CA ASN A 136 12.34 4.39 4.56
C ASN A 136 12.43 3.41 3.38
N ILE A 137 13.32 3.68 2.41
CA ILE A 137 13.56 2.82 1.25
C ILE A 137 14.41 1.61 1.67
N VAL A 138 14.07 0.42 1.16
CA VAL A 138 14.76 -0.86 1.42
C VAL A 138 15.34 -1.50 0.17
#